data_AF-A0A835H3S8-F1
#
_entry.id   AF-A0A835H3S8-F1
#
_cell.length_a   1.000
_cell.length_b   1.000
_cell.length_c   1.000
_cell.angle_alpha   90.00
_cell.angle_beta   90.00
_cell.angle_gamma   90.00
#
_symmetry.space_group_name_H-M   'P 1'
#
loop_
_entity.id
_entity.type
_entity.pdbx_description
1 polymer ?
#
loop_
_entity_poly.entity_id
_entity_poly.type
_entity_poly.pdbx_seq_one_letter_code
_entity_poly.pdbx_strand_id
1 'polypeptide(L)'
;MLNWLHIMLLRGFLSGLLLSLDAATMFEAEGAVYHLVNTLKGKEIPENLLEKTVNILARILDPGKEMKLKFYDGPVNGLAKLLYGTGSASAAKALGENPDDVEGSKATARDYVLDSGVISRFIEIMKTSPNLQRKAASILEYIATIEPCMDELIAADIESGLVAAFHPRCSNDLENGRERQHQELSSLEAGPTISAASRLLTKLLDSEQFRVSINSRIVDFTRAVADQGGILPLVEVIEEGSKRAVEAGLAILFNLSMDAENHAAIIAAGAIPSLRRIVLSQGPQWMRALRLLRSLPTQ
;
A
#
# COMPACT_ATOMS: atom_id res chain seq x y z
N MET A 1 1.52 10.18 31.12
CA MET A 1 1.71 10.29 29.66
C MET A 1 0.51 9.82 28.83
N LEU A 2 -0.17 8.69 29.15
CA LEU A 2 -1.35 8.21 28.40
C LEU A 2 -2.45 9.28 28.19
N ASN A 3 -2.76 10.07 29.23
CA ASN A 3 -3.77 11.12 29.12
C ASN A 3 -3.38 12.24 28.15
N TRP A 4 -2.10 12.54 27.97
CA TRP A 4 -1.66 13.65 27.14
C TRP A 4 -1.83 13.36 25.64
N LEU A 5 -1.46 12.17 25.19
CA LEU A 5 -1.63 11.77 23.78
C LEU A 5 -3.11 11.67 23.39
N HIS A 6 -3.93 11.08 24.27
CA HIS A 6 -5.37 10.97 24.08
C HIS A 6 -6.05 12.36 24.07
N ILE A 7 -5.63 13.27 24.97
CA ILE A 7 -6.11 14.66 24.99
C ILE A 7 -5.66 15.44 23.75
N MET A 8 -4.42 15.25 23.25
CA MET A 8 -3.93 15.91 22.02
C MET A 8 -4.64 15.40 20.76
N LEU A 9 -4.95 14.10 20.68
CA LEU A 9 -5.72 13.50 19.59
C LEU A 9 -7.18 14.00 19.58
N LEU A 10 -7.81 14.09 20.76
CA LEU A 10 -9.15 14.63 20.95
C LEU A 10 -9.24 16.13 20.65
N ARG A 11 -8.25 16.93 21.05
CA ARG A 11 -8.28 18.41 20.92
C ARG A 11 -7.83 18.97 19.58
N GLY A 12 -7.45 18.13 18.61
CA GLY A 12 -7.09 18.60 17.26
C GLY A 12 -5.80 19.42 17.17
N PHE A 13 -5.01 19.51 18.25
CA PHE A 13 -3.73 20.24 18.29
C PHE A 13 -2.66 19.62 17.37
N LEU A 14 -2.80 18.34 17.02
CA LEU A 14 -1.89 17.62 16.13
C LEU A 14 -1.88 18.16 14.70
N SER A 15 -3.01 18.64 14.16
CA SER A 15 -3.04 19.16 12.78
C SER A 15 -2.22 20.44 12.62
N GLY A 16 -2.15 21.27 13.67
CA GLY A 16 -1.35 22.49 13.70
C GLY A 16 0.14 22.27 14.00
N LEU A 17 0.49 21.30 14.85
CA LEU A 17 1.89 20.98 15.17
C LEU A 17 2.61 20.23 14.04
N LEU A 18 1.90 19.51 13.17
CA LEU A 18 2.47 18.72 12.05
C LEU A 18 2.95 19.53 10.83
N LEU A 19 2.97 20.87 10.93
CA LEU A 19 3.50 21.78 9.91
C LEU A 19 4.98 22.14 10.12
N SER A 20 5.55 21.88 11.31
CA SER A 20 6.99 22.09 11.54
C SER A 20 7.76 20.77 11.40
N LEU A 21 8.92 20.85 10.74
CA LEU A 21 9.87 19.75 10.54
C LEU A 21 10.32 19.10 11.87
N ASP A 22 10.21 19.85 12.99
CA ASP A 22 10.57 19.44 14.35
C ASP A 22 9.49 18.62 15.07
N ALA A 23 8.25 18.57 14.57
CA ALA A 23 7.21 17.72 15.16
C ALA A 23 7.37 16.25 14.75
N ALA A 24 7.87 15.99 13.53
CA ALA A 24 8.20 14.63 13.09
C ALA A 24 9.28 14.02 13.98
N THR A 25 10.35 14.77 14.25
CA THR A 25 11.45 14.36 15.15
C THR A 25 11.02 14.17 16.60
N MET A 26 9.99 14.89 17.06
CA MET A 26 9.45 14.76 18.42
C MET A 26 8.51 13.54 18.60
N PHE A 27 7.82 13.09 17.54
CA PHE A 27 7.09 11.80 17.55
C PHE A 27 8.00 10.60 17.27
N GLU A 28 9.19 10.83 16.72
CA GLU A 28 10.22 9.82 16.42
C GLU A 28 10.97 9.31 17.67
N ALA A 29 10.88 10.02 18.80
CA ALA A 29 11.50 9.61 20.06
C ALA A 29 10.61 8.62 20.85
N GLU A 30 10.87 7.32 20.67
CA GLU A 30 10.52 6.24 21.61
C GLU A 30 9.03 5.96 21.90
N GLY A 31 8.26 5.54 20.88
CA GLY A 31 7.02 4.75 21.10
C GLY A 31 5.73 5.31 20.50
N ALA A 32 5.78 6.41 19.74
CA ALA A 32 4.57 6.94 19.09
C ALA A 32 3.96 5.96 18.07
N VAL A 33 4.78 5.29 17.24
CA VAL A 33 4.30 4.26 16.31
C VAL A 33 3.63 3.12 17.08
N TYR A 34 4.26 2.64 18.16
CA TYR A 34 3.67 1.62 19.04
C TYR A 34 2.31 2.05 19.58
N HIS A 35 2.19 3.27 20.10
CA HIS A 35 0.93 3.77 20.65
C HIS A 35 -0.15 3.97 19.58
N LEU A 36 0.21 4.50 18.41
CA LEU A 36 -0.71 4.68 17.29
C LEU A 36 -1.21 3.32 16.78
N VAL A 37 -0.31 2.36 16.61
CA VAL A 37 -0.62 0.99 16.21
C VAL A 37 -1.48 0.28 17.26
N ASN A 38 -1.15 0.41 18.54
CA ASN A 38 -1.95 -0.19 19.61
C ASN A 38 -3.34 0.47 19.72
N THR A 39 -3.47 1.74 19.35
CA THR A 39 -4.77 2.41 19.23
C THR A 39 -5.62 1.75 18.15
N LEU A 40 -5.02 1.32 17.02
CA LEU A 40 -5.72 0.62 15.93
C LEU A 40 -6.27 -0.77 16.34
N LYS A 41 -5.69 -1.41 17.36
CA LYS A 41 -6.17 -2.70 17.89
C LYS A 41 -7.45 -2.61 18.71
N GLY A 42 -7.89 -1.40 19.09
CA GLY A 42 -9.14 -1.19 19.80
C GLY A 42 -10.37 -1.53 18.94
N LYS A 43 -11.34 -2.27 19.51
CA LYS A 43 -12.55 -2.71 18.79
C LYS A 43 -13.50 -1.57 18.38
N GLU A 44 -13.51 -0.46 19.11
CA GLU A 44 -14.38 0.70 18.86
C GLU A 44 -13.55 1.98 18.90
N ILE A 45 -13.08 2.41 17.72
CA ILE A 45 -12.34 3.66 17.56
C ILE A 45 -13.27 4.65 16.86
N PRO A 46 -13.54 5.84 17.42
CA PRO A 46 -14.33 6.85 16.73
C PRO A 46 -13.65 7.24 15.41
N GLU A 47 -14.43 7.39 14.34
CA GLU A 47 -13.93 7.57 12.96
C GLU A 47 -12.92 8.72 12.84
N ASN A 48 -13.17 9.85 13.50
CA ASN A 48 -12.24 10.99 13.58
C ASN A 48 -10.87 10.61 14.17
N LEU A 49 -10.87 9.79 15.23
CA LEU A 49 -9.64 9.31 15.86
C LEU A 49 -8.91 8.31 14.98
N LEU A 50 -9.66 7.41 14.32
CA LEU A 50 -9.11 6.46 13.36
C LEU A 50 -8.43 7.22 12.21
N GLU A 51 -9.10 8.21 11.64
CA GLU A 51 -8.59 9.02 10.54
C GLU A 51 -7.32 9.79 10.93
N LYS A 52 -7.31 10.46 12.09
CA LYS A 52 -6.10 11.12 12.60
C LYS A 52 -4.94 10.16 12.79
N THR A 53 -5.21 8.98 13.35
CA THR A 53 -4.20 7.95 13.61
C THR A 53 -3.59 7.45 12.31
N VAL A 54 -4.42 7.07 11.35
CA VAL A 54 -4.00 6.59 10.02
C VAL A 54 -3.29 7.69 9.23
N ASN A 55 -3.75 8.94 9.33
CA ASN A 55 -3.10 10.10 8.72
C ASN A 55 -1.65 10.29 9.20
N ILE A 56 -1.44 10.16 10.51
CA ILE A 56 -0.11 10.29 11.11
C ILE A 56 0.76 9.09 10.69
N LEU A 57 0.23 7.87 10.78
CA LEU A 57 0.95 6.66 10.38
C LEU A 57 1.35 6.69 8.89
N ALA A 58 0.47 7.11 7.98
CA ALA A 58 0.79 7.20 6.56
C ALA A 58 1.88 8.26 6.25
N ARG A 59 2.02 9.29 7.10
CA ARG A 59 3.12 10.27 6.95
C ARG A 59 4.45 9.74 7.50
N ILE A 60 4.41 8.85 8.48
CA ILE A 60 5.60 8.23 9.08
C ILE A 60 6.08 7.05 8.22
N LEU A 61 5.16 6.16 7.87
CA LEU A 61 5.35 4.92 7.11
C LEU A 61 5.17 5.18 5.60
N ASP A 62 5.93 6.15 5.08
CA ASP A 62 5.87 6.57 3.67
C ASP A 62 6.92 5.83 2.83
N PRO A 63 6.53 4.99 1.85
CA PRO A 63 7.46 4.29 0.95
C PRO A 63 8.43 5.22 0.22
N GLY A 64 7.99 6.44 -0.14
CA GLY A 64 8.80 7.40 -0.87
C GLY A 64 9.96 7.99 -0.05
N LYS A 65 9.83 8.00 1.28
CA LYS A 65 10.92 8.40 2.19
C LYS A 65 11.99 7.31 2.29
N GLU A 66 11.60 6.05 2.16
CA GLU A 66 12.53 4.92 2.21
C GLU A 66 13.53 4.97 1.05
N MET A 67 13.07 5.27 -0.17
CA MET A 67 13.95 5.38 -1.34
C MET A 67 14.96 6.53 -1.22
N LYS A 68 14.57 7.70 -0.69
CA LYS A 68 15.50 8.83 -0.50
C LYS A 68 16.63 8.53 0.48
N LEU A 69 16.39 7.65 1.45
CA LEU A 69 17.37 7.27 2.48
C LEU A 69 18.40 6.25 1.98
N LYS A 70 18.08 5.44 0.96
CA LYS A 70 19.03 4.45 0.39
C LYS A 70 20.08 5.06 -0.55
N PHE A 71 19.95 6.33 -0.94
CA PHE A 71 20.85 7.01 -1.89
C PHE A 71 21.63 8.20 -1.31
N TYR A 72 21.36 8.62 -0.07
CA TYR A 72 22.09 9.71 0.60
C TYR A 72 22.80 9.20 1.85
N ASP A 73 24.13 9.03 1.78
CA ASP A 73 25.03 8.72 2.89
C ASP A 73 25.53 10.01 3.60
N GLY A 74 24.63 10.99 3.73
CA GLY A 74 24.86 12.20 4.52
C GLY A 74 24.46 11.97 5.98
N PRO A 75 24.73 12.92 6.91
CA PRO A 75 24.25 12.85 8.29
C PRO A 75 22.75 13.15 8.32
N VAL A 76 21.93 12.31 7.69
CA VAL A 76 20.51 12.55 7.48
C VAL A 76 19.68 11.53 8.25
N ASN A 77 19.05 12.08 9.29
CA ASN A 77 17.89 11.62 10.03
C ASN A 77 18.02 10.29 10.78
N GLY A 78 17.83 10.39 12.10
CA GLY A 78 17.71 9.25 13.02
C GLY A 78 16.67 8.21 12.58
N LEU A 79 15.70 8.59 11.74
CA LEU A 79 14.72 7.69 11.11
C LEU A 79 15.38 6.54 10.33
N ALA A 80 16.44 6.78 9.55
CA ALA A 80 17.13 5.71 8.83
C ALA A 80 17.89 4.79 9.79
N LYS A 81 18.52 5.37 10.82
CA LYS A 81 19.31 4.64 11.81
C LYS A 81 18.45 3.71 12.68
N LEU A 82 17.21 4.11 12.98
CA LEU A 82 16.24 3.32 13.73
C LEU A 82 15.50 2.28 12.88
N LEU A 83 15.29 2.56 11.59
CA LEU A 83 14.66 1.61 10.67
C LEU A 83 15.64 0.53 10.20
N TYR A 84 16.90 0.84 9.93
CA TYR A 84 17.84 -0.10 9.28
C TYR A 84 18.80 -0.83 10.20
N GLY A 85 18.73 -0.63 11.52
CA GLY A 85 19.44 -1.49 12.47
C GLY A 85 20.92 -1.71 12.16
N THR A 86 21.64 -0.67 11.73
CA THR A 86 23.11 -0.75 11.61
C THR A 86 23.76 -0.16 12.85
N GLY A 87 24.17 -1.04 13.77
CA GLY A 87 25.28 -0.77 14.67
C GLY A 87 24.94 0.06 15.91
N SER A 88 24.39 -0.64 16.90
CA SER A 88 24.39 -0.36 18.35
C SER A 88 25.79 -0.15 18.98
N ALA A 89 26.88 0.00 18.22
CA ALA A 89 28.24 0.08 18.80
C ALA A 89 28.70 1.51 19.16
N SER A 90 28.11 2.56 18.56
CA SER A 90 28.59 3.93 18.76
C SER A 90 27.88 4.70 19.88
N ALA A 91 26.70 4.27 20.32
CA ALA A 91 25.94 4.94 21.38
C ALA A 91 26.26 4.37 22.77
N ALA A 92 26.46 3.04 22.88
CA ALA A 92 26.83 2.39 24.15
C ALA A 92 28.19 2.88 24.69
N LYS A 93 29.12 3.26 23.81
CA LYS A 93 30.44 3.79 24.19
C LYS A 93 30.39 5.20 24.80
N ALA A 94 29.28 5.92 24.62
CA ALA A 94 29.09 7.27 25.17
C ALA A 94 28.46 7.27 26.57
N LEU A 95 27.88 6.16 27.03
CA LEU A 95 27.15 6.05 28.31
C LEU A 95 27.75 5.04 29.30
N GLY A 96 28.80 4.30 28.93
CA GLY A 96 29.54 3.46 29.88
C GLY A 96 28.78 2.24 30.39
N GLU A 97 27.79 1.76 29.64
CA GLU A 97 27.02 0.57 30.00
C GLU A 97 27.73 -0.70 29.50
N ASN A 98 27.82 -1.70 30.37
CA ASN A 98 28.46 -2.98 30.08
C ASN A 98 27.66 -3.72 28.97
N PRO A 99 28.36 -4.31 27.98
CA PRO A 99 27.73 -4.98 26.84
C PRO A 99 26.99 -6.29 27.20
N ASP A 100 27.10 -6.76 28.44
CA ASP A 100 26.54 -8.06 28.87
C ASP A 100 25.11 -7.96 29.46
N ASP A 101 24.53 -6.75 29.60
CA ASP A 101 23.20 -6.55 30.20
C ASP A 101 22.09 -6.18 29.18
N VAL A 102 22.35 -6.21 27.87
CA VAL A 102 21.37 -5.84 26.83
C VAL A 102 20.86 -7.07 26.09
N GLU A 103 20.34 -8.05 26.82
CA GLU A 103 19.57 -9.16 26.25
C GLU A 103 18.07 -8.90 26.41
N GLY A 104 17.60 -8.00 25.55
CA GLY A 104 16.19 -7.72 25.32
C GLY A 104 16.07 -6.96 24.01
N SER A 105 15.79 -7.66 22.92
CA SER A 105 15.60 -7.06 21.60
C SER A 105 14.58 -5.93 21.71
N LYS A 106 15.04 -4.67 21.70
CA LYS A 106 14.17 -3.49 21.81
C LYS A 106 13.38 -3.44 20.50
N ALA A 107 12.14 -3.95 20.53
CA ALA A 107 11.28 -4.06 19.38
C ALA A 107 11.24 -2.74 18.60
N THR A 108 11.58 -2.81 17.32
CA THR A 108 11.68 -1.66 16.44
C THR A 108 10.29 -1.23 15.98
N ALA A 109 10.17 -0.03 15.39
CA ALA A 109 8.92 0.41 14.76
C ALA A 109 8.39 -0.61 13.73
N ARG A 110 9.29 -1.40 13.11
CA ARG A 110 8.96 -2.45 12.13
C ARG A 110 8.21 -3.60 12.79
N ASP A 111 8.66 -4.04 13.95
CA ASP A 111 8.10 -5.21 14.66
C ASP A 111 6.64 -4.97 15.09
N TYR A 112 6.28 -3.72 15.41
CA TYR A 112 4.90 -3.38 15.77
C TYR A 112 3.96 -3.35 14.58
N VAL A 113 4.44 -2.95 13.41
CA VAL A 113 3.62 -2.81 12.20
C VAL A 113 3.40 -4.17 11.51
N LEU A 114 4.32 -5.13 11.71
CA LEU A 114 4.21 -6.50 11.21
C LEU A 114 3.25 -7.39 12.03
N ASP A 115 2.66 -6.88 13.11
CA ASP A 115 1.65 -7.60 13.88
C ASP A 115 0.44 -7.97 12.99
N SER A 116 0.06 -9.25 12.99
CA SER A 116 -1.02 -9.76 12.13
C SER A 116 -2.38 -9.07 12.38
N GLY A 117 -2.65 -8.66 13.62
CA GLY A 117 -3.84 -7.89 13.97
C GLY A 117 -3.84 -6.48 13.37
N VAL A 118 -2.65 -5.88 13.26
CA VAL A 118 -2.45 -4.54 12.67
C VAL A 118 -2.58 -4.59 11.16
N ILE A 119 -1.95 -5.57 10.52
CA ILE A 119 -2.07 -5.80 9.07
C ILE A 119 -3.54 -6.04 8.70
N SER A 120 -4.22 -6.94 9.42
CA SER A 120 -5.65 -7.22 9.21
C SER A 120 -6.49 -5.95 9.37
N ARG A 121 -6.18 -5.11 10.37
CA ARG A 121 -6.88 -3.86 10.59
C ARG A 121 -6.69 -2.88 9.43
N PHE A 122 -5.49 -2.77 8.86
CA PHE A 122 -5.27 -1.93 7.69
C PHE A 122 -5.98 -2.45 6.44
N ILE A 123 -6.05 -3.77 6.25
CA ILE A 123 -6.82 -4.39 5.16
C ILE A 123 -8.31 -4.06 5.30
N GLU A 124 -8.85 -4.09 6.52
CA GLU A 124 -10.23 -3.67 6.77
C GLU A 124 -10.42 -2.16 6.54
N ILE A 125 -9.50 -1.31 7.01
CA ILE A 125 -9.52 0.13 6.73
C ILE A 125 -9.48 0.40 5.22
N MET A 126 -8.74 -0.40 4.45
CA MET A 126 -8.69 -0.30 2.99
C MET A 126 -10.04 -0.56 2.31
N LYS A 127 -10.97 -1.24 3.00
CA LYS A 127 -12.35 -1.47 2.54
C LYS A 127 -13.32 -0.35 2.97
N THR A 128 -12.89 0.57 3.84
CA THR A 128 -13.72 1.69 4.37
C THR A 128 -13.69 2.92 3.45
N SER A 129 -13.63 4.16 3.94
CA SER A 129 -13.78 5.39 3.13
C SER A 129 -12.60 5.65 2.16
N PRO A 130 -12.78 6.39 1.05
CA PRO A 130 -11.73 6.65 0.05
C PRO A 130 -10.46 7.29 0.64
N ASN A 131 -10.65 8.27 1.54
CA ASN A 131 -9.56 8.96 2.21
C ASN A 131 -8.69 8.01 3.06
N LEU A 132 -9.33 7.09 3.78
CA LEU A 132 -8.65 6.06 4.57
C LEU A 132 -8.06 4.96 3.69
N GLN A 133 -8.76 4.59 2.63
CA GLN A 133 -8.37 3.54 1.68
C GLN A 133 -7.02 3.82 1.05
N ARG A 134 -6.82 5.02 0.50
CA ARG A 134 -5.51 5.42 -0.08
C ARG A 134 -4.38 5.31 0.95
N LYS A 135 -4.63 5.76 2.18
CA LYS A 135 -3.62 5.80 3.25
C LYS A 135 -3.28 4.39 3.73
N ALA A 136 -4.28 3.54 3.90
CA ALA A 136 -4.10 2.14 4.22
C ALA A 136 -3.30 1.42 3.13
N ALA A 137 -3.62 1.65 1.85
CA ALA A 137 -2.87 1.10 0.72
C ALA A 137 -1.39 1.56 0.75
N SER A 138 -1.11 2.83 1.02
CA SER A 138 0.27 3.34 1.13
C SER A 138 1.04 2.77 2.33
N ILE A 139 0.36 2.57 3.48
CA ILE A 139 0.99 1.93 4.65
C ILE A 139 1.29 0.46 4.34
N LEU A 140 0.34 -0.26 3.72
CA LEU A 140 0.55 -1.64 3.30
C LEU A 140 1.63 -1.75 2.22
N GLU A 141 1.77 -0.76 1.33
CA GLU A 141 2.87 -0.64 0.37
C GLU A 141 4.22 -0.58 1.11
N TYR A 142 4.31 0.23 2.17
CA TYR A 142 5.49 0.30 3.04
C TYR A 142 5.72 -1.03 3.77
N ILE A 143 4.69 -1.67 4.31
CA ILE A 143 4.82 -2.97 4.97
C ILE A 143 5.39 -4.00 4.00
N ALA A 144 4.92 -4.01 2.75
CA ALA A 144 5.42 -4.89 1.70
C ALA A 144 6.88 -4.62 1.29
N THR A 145 7.52 -3.53 1.75
CA THR A 145 8.98 -3.33 1.62
C THR A 145 9.79 -3.91 2.77
N ILE A 146 9.15 -4.25 3.89
CA ILE A 146 9.80 -4.88 5.05
C ILE A 146 9.89 -6.38 4.80
N GLU A 147 11.06 -6.97 5.03
CA GLU A 147 11.23 -8.44 5.02
C GLU A 147 11.46 -8.95 6.46
N PRO A 148 10.83 -10.07 6.89
CA PRO A 148 9.76 -10.84 6.22
C PRO A 148 8.36 -10.31 6.62
N CYS A 149 7.47 -10.08 5.64
CA CYS A 149 6.07 -9.63 5.90
C CYS A 149 4.99 -10.34 5.06
N MET A 150 5.43 -11.13 4.07
CA MET A 150 4.55 -11.65 3.03
C MET A 150 3.62 -12.74 3.55
N ASP A 151 4.10 -13.57 4.48
CA ASP A 151 3.30 -14.61 5.12
C ASP A 151 2.15 -13.97 5.92
N GLU A 152 2.42 -12.90 6.66
CA GLU A 152 1.42 -12.16 7.42
C GLU A 152 0.41 -11.45 6.51
N LEU A 153 0.88 -10.85 5.40
CA LEU A 153 0.01 -10.20 4.42
C LEU A 153 -0.93 -11.19 3.73
N ILE A 154 -0.42 -12.37 3.33
CA ILE A 154 -1.21 -13.43 2.71
C ILE A 154 -2.21 -13.99 3.72
N ALA A 155 -1.76 -14.29 4.94
CA ALA A 155 -2.63 -14.82 6.00
C ALA A 155 -3.76 -13.84 6.40
N ALA A 156 -3.51 -12.53 6.29
CA ALA A 156 -4.49 -11.49 6.54
C ALA A 156 -5.42 -11.20 5.34
N ASP A 157 -5.30 -11.95 4.24
CA ASP A 157 -6.12 -11.82 3.03
C ASP A 157 -6.01 -10.45 2.34
N ILE A 158 -4.76 -10.00 2.11
CA ILE A 158 -4.45 -8.73 1.42
C ILE A 158 -5.14 -8.59 0.05
N GLU A 159 -5.42 -9.72 -0.62
CA GLU A 159 -6.16 -9.79 -1.88
C GLU A 159 -7.54 -9.12 -1.77
N SER A 160 -8.28 -9.38 -0.68
CA SER A 160 -9.61 -8.79 -0.46
C SER A 160 -9.56 -7.27 -0.31
N GLY A 161 -8.51 -6.74 0.32
CA GLY A 161 -8.28 -5.31 0.42
C GLY A 161 -7.94 -4.68 -0.92
N LEU A 162 -7.09 -5.33 -1.72
CA LEU A 162 -6.72 -4.86 -3.06
C LEU A 162 -7.93 -4.78 -3.98
N VAL A 163 -8.72 -5.85 -4.00
CA VAL A 163 -9.97 -5.94 -4.77
C VAL A 163 -10.92 -4.80 -4.38
N ALA A 164 -11.05 -4.47 -3.09
CA ALA A 164 -11.86 -3.34 -2.65
C ALA A 164 -11.25 -1.97 -3.03
N ALA A 165 -9.92 -1.86 -3.09
CA ALA A 165 -9.21 -0.65 -3.51
C ALA A 165 -9.31 -0.38 -5.02
N PHE A 166 -9.60 -1.42 -5.81
CA PHE A 166 -9.81 -1.30 -7.24
C PHE A 166 -11.20 -0.80 -7.61
N HIS A 167 -12.18 -0.94 -6.72
CA HIS A 167 -13.55 -0.53 -6.99
C HIS A 167 -13.64 0.96 -7.33
N PRO A 168 -14.02 1.33 -8.56
CA PRO A 168 -14.32 2.71 -8.88
C PRO A 168 -15.58 3.07 -8.09
N ARG A 169 -15.44 3.82 -7.00
CA ARG A 169 -16.61 4.33 -6.25
C ARG A 169 -17.29 5.44 -7.03
N CYS A 170 -17.97 5.02 -8.09
CA CYS A 170 -18.90 5.79 -8.86
C CYS A 170 -20.25 5.06 -8.76
N SER A 171 -20.88 5.12 -7.58
CA SER A 171 -22.25 4.61 -7.45
C SER A 171 -23.20 5.65 -8.04
N ASN A 172 -23.73 5.33 -9.22
CA ASN A 172 -24.98 5.89 -9.68
C ASN A 172 -26.09 5.51 -8.69
N ASP A 173 -26.32 6.33 -7.68
CA ASP A 173 -27.66 6.50 -7.14
C ASP A 173 -28.34 7.58 -7.98
N LEU A 174 -28.77 7.17 -9.18
CA LEU A 174 -29.59 8.01 -10.05
C LEU A 174 -31.02 8.08 -9.50
N GLU A 175 -31.19 8.58 -8.29
CA GLU A 175 -32.44 9.17 -7.80
C GLU A 175 -32.14 10.30 -6.82
N ASN A 176 -31.53 11.38 -7.31
CA ASN A 176 -32.09 12.71 -7.09
C ASN A 176 -31.33 13.76 -7.88
N GLY A 177 -32.07 14.54 -8.65
CA GLY A 177 -31.54 15.70 -9.35
C GLY A 177 -31.10 16.78 -8.36
N ARG A 178 -29.83 16.76 -7.97
CA ARG A 178 -28.99 17.91 -7.55
C ARG A 178 -27.70 17.35 -6.97
N GLU A 179 -26.58 17.46 -7.70
CA GLU A 179 -25.22 17.70 -7.14
C GLU A 179 -24.14 17.48 -8.21
N ARG A 180 -23.97 18.47 -9.11
CA ARG A 180 -22.82 18.52 -10.03
C ARG A 180 -21.49 18.94 -9.35
N GLN A 181 -21.49 19.21 -8.05
CA GLN A 181 -20.30 19.64 -7.28
C GLN A 181 -19.62 18.51 -6.50
N HIS A 182 -20.28 17.36 -6.26
CA HIS A 182 -19.66 16.19 -5.64
C HIS A 182 -18.97 15.24 -6.64
N GLN A 183 -19.39 15.26 -7.91
CA GLN A 183 -18.85 14.39 -8.95
C GLN A 183 -17.36 14.66 -9.27
N GLU A 184 -16.89 15.91 -9.12
CA GLU A 184 -15.50 16.27 -9.40
C GLU A 184 -14.53 15.79 -8.30
N LEU A 185 -14.94 15.88 -7.02
CA LEU A 185 -14.14 15.43 -5.87
C LEU A 185 -13.90 13.91 -5.87
N SER A 186 -14.91 13.11 -6.19
CA SER A 186 -14.79 11.65 -6.29
C SER A 186 -13.91 11.21 -7.46
N SER A 187 -13.93 11.94 -8.59
CA SER A 187 -13.05 11.69 -9.73
C SER A 187 -11.58 12.02 -9.44
N LEU A 188 -11.33 13.03 -8.59
CA LEU A 188 -10.00 13.49 -8.22
C LEU A 188 -9.31 12.57 -7.20
N GLU A 189 -10.08 11.90 -6.33
CA GLU A 189 -9.55 10.97 -5.32
C GLU A 189 -9.38 9.53 -5.83
N ALA A 190 -10.07 9.13 -6.91
CA ALA A 190 -9.96 7.81 -7.49
C ALA A 190 -8.55 7.53 -8.04
N GLY A 191 -7.95 8.50 -8.77
CA GLY A 191 -6.62 8.37 -9.36
C GLY A 191 -5.51 8.04 -8.34
N PRO A 192 -5.30 8.89 -7.32
CA PRO A 192 -4.28 8.64 -6.30
C PRO A 192 -4.46 7.31 -5.52
N THR A 193 -5.71 6.86 -5.37
CA THR A 193 -6.05 5.60 -4.71
C THR A 193 -5.67 4.40 -5.58
N ILE A 194 -6.08 4.44 -6.85
CA ILE A 194 -5.73 3.43 -7.86
C ILE A 194 -4.22 3.32 -7.98
N SER A 195 -3.48 4.43 -8.10
CA SER A 195 -2.02 4.39 -8.18
C SER A 195 -1.39 3.79 -6.91
N ALA A 196 -1.93 4.07 -5.72
CA ALA A 196 -1.42 3.45 -4.48
C ALA A 196 -1.67 1.93 -4.46
N ALA A 197 -2.86 1.49 -4.88
CA ALA A 197 -3.18 0.08 -5.00
C ALA A 197 -2.35 -0.62 -6.08
N SER A 198 -2.11 0.01 -7.23
CA SER A 198 -1.24 -0.47 -8.31
C SER A 198 0.21 -0.64 -7.84
N ARG A 199 0.76 0.33 -7.08
CA ARG A 199 2.11 0.21 -6.50
C ARG A 199 2.19 -0.91 -5.45
N LEU A 200 1.19 -1.02 -4.57
CA LEU A 200 1.09 -2.13 -3.62
C LEU A 200 1.05 -3.47 -4.36
N LEU A 201 0.17 -3.61 -5.37
CA LEU A 201 0.08 -4.83 -6.17
C LEU A 201 1.41 -5.13 -6.88
N THR A 202 2.08 -4.13 -7.46
CA THR A 202 3.41 -4.27 -8.06
C THR A 202 4.40 -4.86 -7.05
N LYS A 203 4.41 -4.30 -5.83
CA LYS A 203 5.32 -4.74 -4.78
C LYS A 203 5.04 -6.16 -4.30
N LEU A 204 3.77 -6.54 -4.20
CA LEU A 204 3.37 -7.89 -3.86
C LEU A 204 3.73 -8.88 -4.97
N LEU A 205 3.53 -8.52 -6.24
CA LEU A 205 3.88 -9.36 -7.40
C LEU A 205 5.40 -9.51 -7.60
N ASP A 206 6.24 -8.70 -6.95
CA ASP A 206 7.69 -8.92 -6.90
C ASP A 206 8.09 -10.11 -6.01
N SER A 207 7.21 -10.49 -5.07
CA SER A 207 7.40 -11.61 -4.15
C SER A 207 6.97 -12.93 -4.79
N GLU A 208 7.85 -13.94 -4.71
CA GLU A 208 7.53 -15.28 -5.21
C GLU A 208 6.40 -15.95 -4.42
N GLN A 209 6.40 -15.78 -3.10
CA GLN A 209 5.37 -16.37 -2.22
C GLN A 209 3.97 -15.88 -2.61
N PHE A 210 3.84 -14.56 -2.83
CA PHE A 210 2.57 -13.96 -3.22
C PHE A 210 2.11 -14.43 -4.61
N ARG A 211 3.04 -14.53 -5.58
CA ARG A 211 2.73 -15.07 -6.91
C ARG A 211 2.22 -16.51 -6.85
N VAL A 212 2.85 -17.35 -6.04
CA VAL A 212 2.42 -18.74 -5.84
C VAL A 212 1.03 -18.79 -5.18
N SER A 213 0.78 -17.96 -4.17
CA SER A 213 -0.52 -17.83 -3.51
C SER A 213 -1.62 -17.47 -4.52
N ILE A 214 -1.47 -16.37 -5.25
CA ILE A 214 -2.46 -15.96 -6.27
C ILE A 214 -2.64 -17.02 -7.34
N ASN A 215 -1.57 -17.64 -7.83
CA ASN A 215 -1.68 -18.63 -8.89
C ASN A 215 -2.54 -19.84 -8.47
N SER A 216 -2.54 -20.20 -7.18
CA SER A 216 -3.40 -21.27 -6.65
C SER A 216 -4.89 -20.89 -6.62
N ARG A 217 -5.21 -19.59 -6.58
CA ARG A 217 -6.57 -19.03 -6.48
C ARG A 217 -6.92 -18.13 -7.66
N ILE A 218 -6.22 -18.27 -8.78
CA ILE A 218 -6.20 -17.26 -9.84
C ILE A 218 -7.58 -17.02 -10.45
N VAL A 219 -8.43 -18.04 -10.51
CA VAL A 219 -9.80 -17.95 -11.05
C VAL A 219 -10.69 -17.06 -10.20
N ASP A 220 -10.60 -17.17 -8.87
CA ASP A 220 -11.42 -16.37 -7.96
C ASP A 220 -10.88 -14.94 -7.88
N PHE A 221 -9.55 -14.80 -7.86
CA PHE A 221 -8.89 -13.51 -7.88
C PHE A 221 -9.21 -12.72 -9.16
N THR A 222 -9.10 -13.33 -10.34
CA THR A 222 -9.40 -12.64 -11.60
C THR A 222 -10.86 -12.22 -11.68
N ARG A 223 -11.80 -13.08 -11.27
CA ARG A 223 -13.23 -12.72 -11.21
C ARG A 223 -13.47 -11.51 -10.30
N ALA A 224 -12.93 -11.55 -9.08
CA ALA A 224 -13.08 -10.46 -8.13
C ALA A 224 -12.45 -9.15 -8.64
N VAL A 225 -11.30 -9.22 -9.32
CA VAL A 225 -10.67 -8.06 -9.95
C VAL A 225 -11.52 -7.48 -11.08
N ALA A 226 -12.11 -8.33 -11.94
CA ALA A 226 -13.00 -7.87 -13.00
C ALA A 226 -14.24 -7.16 -12.43
N ASP A 227 -14.93 -7.80 -11.49
CA ASP A 227 -16.16 -7.31 -10.87
C ASP A 227 -15.96 -5.98 -10.13
N GLN A 228 -14.74 -5.73 -9.64
CA GLN A 228 -14.39 -4.52 -8.90
C GLN A 228 -13.58 -3.52 -9.75
N GLY A 229 -13.62 -3.60 -11.08
CA GLY A 229 -12.97 -2.59 -11.95
C GLY A 229 -11.44 -2.55 -11.88
N GLY A 230 -10.81 -3.61 -11.37
CA GLY A 230 -9.36 -3.70 -11.20
C GLY A 230 -8.56 -3.95 -12.48
N ILE A 231 -9.21 -3.98 -13.64
CA ILE A 231 -8.56 -4.08 -14.95
C ILE A 231 -7.66 -2.86 -15.20
N LEU A 232 -8.10 -1.64 -14.85
CA LEU A 232 -7.29 -0.43 -15.02
C LEU A 232 -6.03 -0.45 -14.14
N PRO A 233 -6.09 -0.71 -12.82
CA PRO A 233 -4.91 -0.93 -11.99
C PRO A 233 -3.94 -1.98 -12.55
N LEU A 234 -4.45 -3.09 -13.10
CA LEU A 234 -3.60 -4.11 -13.73
C LEU A 234 -2.86 -3.59 -14.97
N VAL A 235 -3.51 -2.74 -15.78
CA VAL A 235 -2.85 -2.09 -16.92
C VAL A 235 -1.75 -1.13 -16.44
N GLU A 236 -1.99 -0.35 -15.37
CA GLU A 236 -0.95 0.50 -14.77
C GLU A 236 0.27 -0.32 -14.29
N VAL A 237 0.03 -1.49 -13.65
CA VAL A 237 1.12 -2.41 -13.26
C VAL A 237 1.92 -2.91 -14.48
N ILE A 238 1.26 -3.16 -15.61
CA ILE A 238 1.93 -3.57 -16.86
C ILE A 238 2.72 -2.41 -17.47
N GLU A 239 2.29 -1.17 -17.26
CA GLU A 239 2.94 0.02 -17.80
C GLU A 239 4.20 0.41 -17.03
N GLU A 240 4.10 0.46 -15.70
CA GLU A 240 5.10 1.05 -14.80
C GLU A 240 5.80 0.04 -13.89
N GLY A 241 5.30 -1.20 -13.82
CA GLY A 241 5.77 -2.20 -12.88
C GLY A 241 7.17 -2.75 -13.18
N SER A 242 7.72 -3.48 -12.21
CA SER A 242 8.97 -4.22 -12.37
C SER A 242 8.84 -5.29 -13.46
N LYS A 243 9.96 -5.82 -13.95
CA LYS A 243 9.96 -6.96 -14.90
C LYS A 243 9.13 -8.15 -14.39
N ARG A 244 9.17 -8.46 -13.10
CA ARG A 244 8.42 -9.57 -12.48
C ARG A 244 6.93 -9.22 -12.35
N ALA A 245 6.64 -8.01 -11.87
CA ALA A 245 5.27 -7.53 -11.74
C ALA A 245 4.56 -7.46 -13.11
N VAL A 246 5.24 -6.96 -14.16
CA VAL A 246 4.72 -6.94 -15.53
C VAL A 246 4.44 -8.35 -16.03
N GLU A 247 5.34 -9.32 -15.77
CA GLU A 247 5.14 -10.71 -16.18
C GLU A 247 3.90 -11.33 -15.50
N ALA A 248 3.73 -11.10 -14.20
CA ALA A 248 2.58 -11.59 -13.46
C ALA A 248 1.29 -10.85 -13.86
N GLY A 249 1.34 -9.54 -14.03
CA GLY A 249 0.23 -8.71 -14.50
C GLY A 249 -0.28 -9.14 -15.88
N LEU A 250 0.63 -9.43 -16.82
CA LEU A 250 0.28 -9.99 -18.12
C LEU A 250 -0.40 -11.37 -18.01
N ALA A 251 0.02 -12.21 -17.06
CA ALA A 251 -0.61 -13.51 -16.83
C ALA A 251 -2.02 -13.37 -16.25
N ILE A 252 -2.23 -12.46 -15.29
CA ILE A 252 -3.55 -12.18 -14.71
C ILE A 252 -4.47 -11.60 -15.79
N LEU A 253 -4.00 -10.61 -16.56
CA LEU A 253 -4.78 -9.97 -17.62
C LEU A 253 -5.10 -10.93 -18.79
N PHE A 254 -4.23 -11.90 -19.06
CA PHE A 254 -4.50 -12.98 -20.01
C PHE A 254 -5.59 -13.94 -19.52
N ASN A 255 -5.61 -14.29 -18.23
CA ASN A 255 -6.72 -15.10 -17.69
C ASN A 255 -8.05 -14.34 -17.77
N LEU A 256 -8.03 -13.03 -17.49
CA LEU A 256 -9.20 -12.16 -17.64
C LEU A 256 -9.70 -12.12 -19.09
N SER A 257 -8.80 -12.07 -20.08
CA SER A 257 -9.17 -12.02 -21.50
C SER A 257 -9.69 -13.35 -22.07
N MET A 258 -9.67 -14.45 -21.30
CA MET A 258 -10.35 -15.68 -21.69
C MET A 258 -11.88 -15.53 -21.63
N ASP A 259 -12.37 -14.55 -20.87
CA ASP A 259 -13.76 -14.14 -20.88
C ASP A 259 -13.95 -12.94 -21.83
N ALA A 260 -14.83 -13.09 -22.81
CA ALA A 260 -15.09 -12.06 -23.82
C ALA A 260 -15.77 -10.82 -23.22
N GLU A 261 -16.48 -10.95 -22.10
CA GLU A 261 -17.12 -9.82 -21.41
C GLU A 261 -16.09 -8.80 -20.91
N ASN A 262 -14.88 -9.26 -20.60
CA ASN A 262 -13.79 -8.41 -20.13
C ASN A 262 -13.08 -7.65 -21.25
N HIS A 263 -13.24 -8.04 -22.52
CA HIS A 263 -12.47 -7.48 -23.64
C HIS A 263 -12.65 -5.98 -23.79
N ALA A 264 -13.89 -5.50 -23.71
CA ALA A 264 -14.19 -4.08 -23.83
C ALA A 264 -13.53 -3.26 -22.70
N ALA A 265 -13.56 -3.77 -21.47
CA ALA A 265 -12.93 -3.13 -20.32
C ALA A 265 -11.40 -3.12 -20.43
N ILE A 266 -10.78 -4.21 -20.90
CA ILE A 266 -9.33 -4.30 -21.13
C ILE A 266 -8.89 -3.27 -22.19
N ILE A 267 -9.67 -3.11 -23.26
CA ILE A 267 -9.38 -2.13 -24.32
C ILE A 267 -9.58 -0.70 -23.79
N ALA A 268 -10.67 -0.44 -23.09
CA ALA A 268 -10.98 0.87 -22.51
C ALA A 268 -9.96 1.31 -21.45
N ALA A 269 -9.37 0.36 -20.71
CA ALA A 269 -8.30 0.61 -19.76
C ALA A 269 -6.95 0.96 -20.43
N GLY A 270 -6.85 0.96 -21.76
CA GLY A 270 -5.63 1.37 -22.47
C GLY A 270 -4.60 0.26 -22.66
N ALA A 271 -4.99 -1.03 -22.52
CA ALA A 271 -4.04 -2.13 -22.63
C ALA A 271 -3.35 -2.23 -24.01
N ILE A 272 -4.05 -1.90 -25.11
CA ILE A 272 -3.53 -2.11 -26.49
C ILE A 272 -2.21 -1.36 -26.75
N PRO A 273 -2.11 -0.02 -26.53
CA PRO A 273 -0.85 0.71 -26.67
C PRO A 273 0.31 0.08 -25.89
N SER A 274 0.05 -0.32 -24.65
CA SER A 274 1.06 -0.87 -23.73
C SER A 274 1.52 -2.26 -24.15
N LEU A 275 0.61 -3.11 -24.59
CA LEU A 275 0.95 -4.41 -25.16
C LEU A 275 1.77 -4.27 -26.45
N ARG A 276 1.41 -3.35 -27.35
CA ARG A 276 2.18 -3.08 -28.58
C ARG A 276 3.60 -2.62 -28.25
N ARG A 277 3.76 -1.71 -27.29
CA ARG A 277 5.08 -1.26 -26.82
C ARG A 277 5.94 -2.43 -26.32
N ILE A 278 5.38 -3.33 -25.53
CA ILE A 278 6.09 -4.51 -25.00
C ILE A 278 6.46 -5.50 -26.11
N VAL A 279 5.57 -5.70 -27.09
CA VAL A 279 5.88 -6.57 -28.25
C VAL A 279 7.01 -5.98 -29.09
N LEU A 280 6.99 -4.67 -29.34
CA LEU A 280 7.99 -3.98 -30.16
C LEU A 280 9.37 -3.89 -29.49
N SER A 281 9.42 -3.86 -28.15
CA SER A 281 10.70 -3.86 -27.42
C SER A 281 11.45 -5.19 -27.52
N GLN A 282 10.76 -6.27 -27.93
CA GLN A 282 11.29 -7.65 -27.97
C GLN A 282 11.92 -8.11 -26.65
N GLY A 283 11.52 -7.49 -25.54
CA GLY A 283 11.99 -7.84 -24.20
C GLY A 283 11.42 -9.18 -23.70
N PRO A 284 11.86 -9.69 -22.55
CA PRO A 284 11.52 -11.03 -22.04
C PRO A 284 10.01 -11.35 -21.97
N GLN A 285 9.16 -10.32 -21.85
CA GLN A 285 7.70 -10.47 -21.76
C GLN A 285 6.97 -10.44 -23.11
N TRP A 286 7.67 -10.17 -24.23
CA TRP A 286 7.06 -9.92 -25.54
C TRP A 286 6.10 -11.04 -25.98
N MET A 287 6.45 -12.29 -25.73
CA MET A 287 5.64 -13.43 -26.17
C MET A 287 4.30 -13.52 -25.43
N ARG A 288 4.27 -13.18 -24.13
CA ARG A 288 3.02 -13.12 -23.36
C ARG A 288 2.17 -11.95 -23.80
N ALA A 289 2.78 -10.77 -23.97
CA ALA A 289 2.08 -9.59 -24.48
C ALA A 289 1.47 -9.85 -25.87
N LEU A 290 2.18 -10.53 -26.76
CA LEU A 290 1.67 -10.91 -28.08
C LEU A 290 0.49 -11.90 -27.99
N ARG A 291 0.55 -12.89 -27.10
CA ARG A 291 -0.56 -13.83 -26.89
C ARG A 291 -1.81 -13.11 -26.39
N LEU A 292 -1.67 -12.24 -25.40
CA LEU A 292 -2.77 -11.42 -24.89
C LEU A 292 -3.34 -10.50 -25.99
N LEU A 293 -2.48 -9.80 -26.72
CA LEU A 293 -2.91 -8.92 -27.81
C LEU A 293 -3.71 -9.69 -28.89
N ARG A 294 -3.35 -10.95 -29.17
CA ARG A 294 -4.08 -11.82 -30.09
C ARG A 294 -5.40 -12.36 -29.55
N SER A 295 -5.58 -12.38 -28.22
CA SER A 295 -6.83 -12.81 -27.58
C SER A 295 -7.90 -11.72 -27.57
N LEU A 296 -7.51 -10.46 -27.70
CA LEU A 296 -8.42 -9.32 -27.77
C LEU A 296 -8.94 -9.14 -29.20
N PRO A 297 -10.18 -8.65 -29.38
CA PRO A 297 -10.74 -8.41 -30.69
C PRO A 297 -9.91 -7.36 -31.41
N THR A 298 -9.55 -7.65 -32.67
CA THR A 298 -8.92 -6.68 -33.57
C THR A 298 -9.94 -5.61 -33.93
N GLN A 299 -9.67 -4.36 -33.55
CA GLN A 299 -10.29 -3.19 -34.19
C GLN A 299 -9.69 -2.97 -35.58
#